data_AF-A0A932X357-F1
#
_entry.id   AF-A0A932X357-F1
#
_cell.length_a   1.000
_cell.length_b   1.000
_cell.length_c   1.000
_cell.angle_alpha   90.00
_cell.angle_beta   90.00
_cell.angle_gamma   90.00
#
_symmetry.space_group_name_H-M   'P 1'
#
loop_
_entity.id
_entity.type
_entity.pdbx_description
1 polymer ?
#
loop_
_entity_poly.entity_id
_entity_poly.type
_entity_poly.pdbx_seq_one_letter_code
_entity_poly.pdbx_strand_id
1 'polypeptide(L)'
;MLRVEDSVAAGLYDSPGDVIRDALRSLTQMHPEYRIEIAVARYRAGDLSVARAAQLAGVSALQMMEILHTRGVVAEAGPADMADAREEVEALRSYLDAGRG
;
A
#
# COMPACT_ATOMS: atom_id res chain seq x y z
N MET A 1 -8.25 -33.45 -2.17
CA MET A 1 -7.84 -32.04 -1.97
C MET A 1 -8.15 -31.71 -0.53
N LEU A 2 -7.18 -31.18 0.23
CA LEU A 2 -7.38 -30.78 1.63
C LEU A 2 -8.28 -29.53 1.67
N ARG A 3 -9.26 -29.51 2.55
CA ARG A 3 -10.18 -28.38 2.77
C ARG A 3 -9.91 -27.73 4.12
N VAL A 4 -10.37 -26.49 4.27
CA VAL A 4 -10.28 -25.77 5.56
C VAL A 4 -11.02 -26.51 6.66
N GLU A 5 -12.17 -27.12 6.33
CA GLU A 5 -12.99 -27.87 7.29
C GLU A 5 -12.25 -29.09 7.86
N ASP A 6 -11.36 -29.72 7.08
CA ASP A 6 -10.61 -30.91 7.50
C ASP A 6 -9.69 -30.60 8.67
N SER A 7 -9.07 -29.40 8.70
CA SER A 7 -8.18 -28.96 9.77
C SER A 7 -8.93 -28.69 11.08
N VAL A 8 -10.16 -28.16 11.00
CA VAL A 8 -11.01 -27.91 12.16
C VAL A 8 -11.56 -29.22 12.71
N ALA A 9 -12.03 -30.11 11.83
CA ALA A 9 -12.52 -31.43 12.21
C ALA A 9 -11.43 -32.29 12.88
N ALA A 10 -10.17 -32.12 12.47
CA ALA A 10 -9.02 -32.77 13.09
C ALA A 10 -8.57 -32.12 14.42
N GLY A 11 -9.19 -31.01 14.85
CA GLY A 11 -8.87 -30.31 16.09
C GLY A 11 -7.56 -29.50 16.05
N LEU A 12 -7.04 -29.18 14.85
CA LEU A 12 -5.81 -28.40 14.70
C LEU A 12 -6.02 -26.89 14.86
N TYR A 13 -7.25 -26.41 14.59
CA TYR A 13 -7.65 -25.02 14.72
C TYR A 13 -9.09 -24.94 15.25
N ASP A 14 -9.39 -23.87 15.99
CA ASP A 14 -10.71 -23.64 16.59
C ASP A 14 -11.78 -23.23 15.56
N SER A 15 -11.36 -22.62 14.45
CA SER A 15 -12.28 -22.14 13.42
C SER A 15 -11.66 -22.15 12.02
N PRO A 16 -12.49 -22.17 10.96
CA PRO A 16 -12.03 -21.94 9.58
C PRO A 16 -11.28 -20.62 9.42
N GLY A 17 -11.66 -19.59 10.18
CA GLY A 17 -11.01 -18.28 10.15
C GLY A 17 -9.57 -18.32 10.63
N ASP A 18 -9.26 -19.16 11.63
CA ASP A 18 -7.92 -19.32 12.16
C ASP A 18 -7.02 -20.06 11.17
N VAL A 19 -7.55 -21.09 10.49
CA VAL A 19 -6.86 -21.78 9.39
C VAL A 19 -6.50 -20.80 8.28
N ILE A 20 -7.45 -19.98 7.82
CA ILE A 20 -7.22 -19.01 6.73
C ILE A 20 -6.19 -17.97 7.15
N ARG A 21 -6.26 -17.46 8.40
CA ARG A 21 -5.31 -16.46 8.90
C ARG A 21 -3.90 -17.00 8.96
N ASP A 22 -3.75 -18.23 9.42
CA ASP A 22 -2.44 -18.88 9.51
C ASP A 22 -1.90 -19.28 8.13
N ALA A 23 -2.77 -19.72 7.24
CA ALA A 23 -2.43 -19.97 5.84
C ALA A 23 -1.96 -18.69 5.14
N LEU A 24 -2.66 -17.56 5.31
CA LEU A 24 -2.24 -16.26 4.76
C LEU A 24 -0.91 -15.79 5.35
N ARG A 25 -0.70 -15.99 6.66
CA ARG A 25 0.57 -15.68 7.32
C ARG A 25 1.70 -16.50 6.72
N SER A 26 1.52 -17.82 6.64
CA SER A 26 2.51 -18.75 6.07
C SER A 26 2.79 -18.44 4.60
N LEU A 27 1.75 -18.18 3.83
CA LEU A 27 1.86 -17.82 2.41
C LEU A 27 2.68 -16.54 2.23
N THR A 28 2.39 -15.50 3.01
CA THR A 28 3.12 -14.22 2.92
C THR A 28 4.50 -14.25 3.57
N GLN A 29 4.81 -15.26 4.39
CA GLN A 29 6.18 -15.54 4.83
C GLN A 29 7.00 -16.20 3.73
N MET A 30 6.41 -17.14 2.98
CA MET A 30 7.06 -17.78 1.84
C MET A 30 7.17 -16.85 0.62
N HIS A 31 6.18 -15.98 0.43
CA HIS A 31 6.09 -15.01 -0.65
C HIS A 31 5.89 -13.58 -0.11
N PRO A 32 6.93 -12.96 0.49
CA PRO A 32 6.85 -11.59 1.00
C PRO A 32 6.38 -10.56 -0.04
N GLU A 33 6.71 -10.80 -1.31
CA GLU A 33 6.32 -9.98 -2.45
C GLU A 33 4.79 -9.82 -2.59
N TYR A 34 4.00 -10.80 -2.14
CA TYR A 34 2.54 -10.71 -2.20
C TYR A 34 2.00 -9.58 -1.33
N ARG A 35 2.68 -9.27 -0.21
CA ARG A 35 2.29 -8.14 0.64
C ARG A 35 2.45 -6.81 -0.09
N ILE A 36 3.50 -6.69 -0.91
CA ILE A 36 3.75 -5.52 -1.75
C ILE A 36 2.67 -5.42 -2.82
N GLU A 37 2.38 -6.50 -3.55
CA GLU A 37 1.36 -6.48 -4.61
C GLU A 37 -0.04 -6.13 -4.06
N ILE A 38 -0.43 -6.71 -2.93
CA ILE A 38 -1.70 -6.38 -2.27
C ILE A 38 -1.71 -4.92 -1.81
N ALA A 39 -0.61 -4.42 -1.23
CA ALA A 39 -0.51 -3.03 -0.81
C ALA A 39 -0.63 -2.05 -1.98
N VAL A 40 0.02 -2.34 -3.11
CA VAL A 40 -0.08 -1.54 -4.34
C VAL A 40 -1.49 -1.55 -4.89
N ALA A 41 -2.13 -2.72 -4.98
CA ALA A 41 -3.49 -2.85 -5.50
C ALA A 41 -4.49 -2.03 -4.66
N ARG A 42 -4.38 -2.12 -3.33
CA ARG A 42 -5.26 -1.38 -2.40
C ARG A 42 -4.98 0.12 -2.37
N TYR A 43 -3.72 0.53 -2.49
CA TYR A 43 -3.38 1.94 -2.65
C TYR A 43 -3.98 2.51 -3.94
N ARG A 44 -3.83 1.79 -5.07
CA ARG A 44 -4.39 2.20 -6.37
C ARG A 44 -5.92 2.31 -6.34
N ALA A 45 -6.60 1.48 -5.55
CA ALA A 45 -8.04 1.55 -5.34
C ALA A 45 -8.49 2.73 -4.45
N GLY A 46 -7.55 3.45 -3.83
CA GLY A 46 -7.85 4.54 -2.89
C GLY A 46 -8.16 4.08 -1.45
N ASP A 47 -8.04 2.78 -1.16
CA ASP A 47 -8.35 2.22 0.17
C ASP A 47 -7.33 2.64 1.24
N LEU A 48 -6.08 2.86 0.83
CA LEU A 48 -4.94 3.04 1.73
C LEU A 48 -4.17 4.31 1.39
N SER A 49 -3.71 5.01 2.43
CA SER A 49 -2.63 5.98 2.29
C SER A 49 -1.29 5.28 2.05
N VAL A 50 -0.28 6.01 1.57
CA VAL A 50 1.09 5.50 1.38
C VAL A 50 1.63 4.85 2.67
N ALA A 51 1.42 5.49 3.82
CA ALA A 51 1.88 4.97 5.12
C ALA A 51 1.21 3.63 5.48
N ARG A 52 -0.08 3.47 5.19
CA ARG A 52 -0.80 2.21 5.43
C ARG A 52 -0.40 1.12 4.43
N ALA A 53 -0.16 1.48 3.17
CA ALA A 53 0.39 0.57 2.17
C ALA A 53 1.79 0.08 2.60
N ALA A 54 2.66 0.96 3.07
CA ALA A 54 4.00 0.62 3.56
C ALA A 54 3.95 -0.36 4.74
N GLN A 55 3.07 -0.12 5.71
CA GLN A 55 2.86 -1.02 6.85
C GLN A 55 2.40 -2.42 6.40
N LEU A 56 1.45 -2.48 5.45
CA LEU A 56 0.97 -3.75 4.91
C LEU A 56 2.09 -4.50 4.18
N ALA A 57 2.82 -3.80 3.32
CA ALA A 57 3.95 -4.32 2.56
C ALA A 57 5.15 -4.72 3.43
N GLY A 58 5.26 -4.20 4.66
CA GLY A 58 6.39 -4.47 5.55
C GLY A 58 7.65 -3.69 5.17
N VAL A 59 7.49 -2.50 4.59
CA VAL A 59 8.59 -1.63 4.15
C VAL A 59 8.47 -0.25 4.76
N SER A 60 9.52 0.58 4.65
CA SER A 60 9.44 1.99 5.04
C SER A 60 8.52 2.79 4.10
N ALA A 61 8.01 3.93 4.57
CA ALA A 61 7.18 4.81 3.74
C ALA A 61 7.93 5.32 2.50
N LEU A 62 9.23 5.61 2.62
CA LEU A 62 10.07 6.03 1.50
C LEU A 62 10.16 4.93 0.43
N GLN A 63 10.51 3.70 0.83
CA GLN A 63 10.54 2.55 -0.07
C GLN A 63 9.18 2.31 -0.73
N MET A 64 8.07 2.50 0.01
CA MET A 64 6.74 2.37 -0.57
C MET A 64 6.48 3.43 -1.66
N MET A 65 6.91 4.68 -1.47
CA MET A 65 6.80 5.71 -2.51
C MET A 65 7.59 5.35 -3.76
N GLU A 66 8.84 4.90 -3.61
CA GLU A 66 9.68 4.44 -4.73
C GLU A 66 9.02 3.28 -5.48
N ILE A 67 8.46 2.32 -4.73
CA ILE A 67 7.73 1.18 -5.28
C ILE A 67 6.51 1.63 -6.09
N LEU A 68 5.69 2.53 -5.53
CA LEU A 68 4.50 3.03 -6.21
C LEU A 68 4.85 3.84 -7.45
N HIS A 69 5.94 4.62 -7.40
CA HIS A 69 6.43 5.39 -8.53
C HIS A 69 6.93 4.48 -9.66
N THR A 70 7.75 3.47 -9.33
CA THR A 70 8.26 2.48 -10.28
C THR A 70 7.13 1.70 -10.97
N ARG A 71 6.02 1.46 -10.27
CA ARG A 71 4.84 0.79 -10.83
C ARG A 71 3.86 1.73 -11.56
N GLY A 72 4.17 3.02 -11.68
CA GLY A 72 3.29 4.03 -12.29
C GLY A 72 1.94 4.14 -11.58
N VAL A 73 1.94 4.01 -10.25
CA VAL A 73 0.73 4.02 -9.41
C VAL A 73 0.56 5.36 -8.72
N VAL A 74 1.66 6.02 -8.34
CA VAL A 74 1.58 7.45 -8.00
C VAL A 74 1.31 8.17 -9.33
N ALA A 75 0.28 9.02 -9.38
CA ALA A 75 0.24 10.04 -10.41
C ALA A 75 1.59 10.75 -10.34
N GLU A 76 2.31 10.87 -11.47
CA GLU A 76 3.37 11.88 -11.49
C GLU A 76 2.67 13.17 -11.10
N ALA A 77 2.91 13.65 -9.87
CA ALA A 77 2.56 15.01 -9.47
C ALA A 77 3.53 15.90 -10.25
N GLY A 78 3.24 15.96 -11.54
CA GLY A 78 3.83 16.79 -12.54
C GLY A 78 2.64 17.53 -13.12
N PRO A 79 2.79 18.84 -13.32
CA PRO A 79 1.68 19.64 -13.79
C PRO A 79 1.15 19.11 -15.11
N ALA A 80 -0.17 18.95 -15.21
CA ALA A 80 -0.84 18.41 -16.38
C ALA A 80 -0.53 19.22 -17.65
N ASP A 81 -0.25 20.51 -17.47
CA ASP A 81 0.21 21.44 -18.50
C ASP A 81 0.99 22.64 -17.89
N MET A 82 1.45 23.55 -18.76
CA MET A 82 2.18 24.74 -18.34
C MET A 82 1.37 25.72 -17.48
N ALA A 83 0.03 25.62 -17.47
CA ALA A 83 -0.82 26.46 -16.62
C ALA A 83 -0.87 25.89 -15.20
N ASP A 84 -1.10 24.58 -15.07
CA ASP A 84 -1.04 23.84 -13.80
C ASP A 84 0.33 24.02 -13.12
N ALA A 85 1.41 24.02 -13.92
CA ALA A 85 2.78 24.25 -13.44
C ALA A 85 2.96 25.63 -12.82
N ARG A 86 2.29 26.64 -13.37
CA ARG A 86 2.37 28.02 -12.87
C ARG A 86 1.57 28.18 -11.60
N GLU A 87 0.42 27.53 -11.52
CA GLU A 87 -0.46 27.55 -10.35
C GLU A 87 0.21 26.92 -9.12
N GLU A 88 0.85 25.75 -9.29
CA GLU A 88 1.60 25.11 -8.21
C GLU A 88 2.77 25.98 -7.71
N VAL A 89 3.52 26.61 -8.62
CA VAL A 89 4.64 27.51 -8.26
C VAL A 89 4.15 28.75 -7.51
N GLU A 90 3.00 29.30 -7.90
CA GLU A 90 2.40 30.48 -7.28
C GLU A 90 1.85 30.15 -5.89
N ALA A 91 1.20 29.00 -5.72
CA ALA A 91 0.76 28.50 -4.42
C ALA A 91 1.94 28.30 -3.45
N LEU A 92 3.06 27.72 -3.92
CA LEU A 92 4.26 27.56 -3.10
C LEU A 92 4.88 28.90 -2.69
N ARG A 93 4.95 29.87 -3.61
CA ARG A 93 5.46 31.22 -3.31
C ARG A 93 4.62 31.90 -2.24
N SER A 94 3.31 31.88 -2.39
CA SER A 94 2.39 32.46 -1.40
C SER A 94 2.55 31.83 -0.02
N TYR A 95 2.75 30.51 0.07
CA TYR A 95 2.97 29.83 1.34
C TYR A 95 4.31 30.22 2.00
N LEU A 96 5.38 30.32 1.21
CA LEU A 96 6.71 30.71 1.70
C LEU A 96 6.76 32.18 2.15
N ASP A 97 6.03 33.05 1.46
CA ASP A 97 5.93 34.47 1.82
C ASP A 97 5.06 34.68 3.07
N ALA A 98 3.97 33.91 3.22
CA ALA A 98 3.13 33.93 4.42
C ALA A 98 3.85 33.38 5.67
N GLY A 99 4.85 32.51 5.50
CA GLY A 99 5.67 31.97 6.59
C GLY A 99 6.84 32.86 7.04
N ARG A 100 7.07 34.01 6.39
CA ARG A 100 8.11 34.99 6.76
C ARG A 100 7.60 36.27 7.44
N GLY A 101 6.31 36.30 7.81
CA GLY A 101 5.67 37.41 8.54
C GLY A 101 5.70 37.24 10.05
#